data_AF-A0A066ZRG9-F1
#
_entry.id   AF-A0A066ZRG9-F1
#
_cell.length_a   1.000
_cell.length_b   1.000
_cell.length_c   1.000
_cell.angle_alpha   90.00
_cell.angle_beta   90.00
_cell.angle_gamma   90.00
#
_symmetry.space_group_name_H-M   'P 1'
#
loop_
_entity.id
_entity.type
_entity.pdbx_description
1 polymer ?
#
loop_
_entity_poly.entity_id
_entity_poly.type
_entity_poly.pdbx_seq_one_letter_code
_entity_poly.pdbx_strand_id
1 'polypeptide(L)'
;MTETSNQPQSNETSNESQTAAEFIHSSETNDQYEQAMLEAFVQKPSKMTYYQNALKKMMVTGSPNLQWHWSWWGFFGGWIFLLYRKAYLAALVTFLVTFAISFIPFGTIVGMVVLGGIAPFFIIKRYAMLKQQIENRYETEEEKLSAMTKIGGFHNWVAWAAGIFYALLVLGLLVISIVDPSSLHHH
;
A
#
# COMPACT_ATOMS: atom_id res chain seq x y z
N MET A 1 22.73 37.64 -61.29
CA MET A 1 22.79 36.24 -60.83
C MET A 1 23.68 36.27 -59.60
N THR A 2 23.16 36.20 -58.39
CA THR A 2 22.50 35.01 -57.83
C THR A 2 21.51 35.41 -56.72
N GLU A 3 20.27 34.94 -56.82
CA GLU A 3 19.33 34.87 -55.70
C GLU A 3 19.71 33.69 -54.81
N THR A 4 19.81 33.92 -53.51
CA THR A 4 19.85 32.84 -52.50
C THR A 4 18.61 32.98 -51.64
N SER A 5 17.54 32.31 -52.07
CA SER A 5 16.32 32.12 -51.27
C SER A 5 16.63 31.14 -50.15
N ASN A 6 16.47 31.59 -48.90
CA ASN A 6 16.76 30.81 -47.71
C ASN A 6 15.47 30.70 -46.88
N GLN A 7 14.84 29.53 -46.89
CA GLN A 7 13.76 29.14 -45.97
C GLN A 7 14.02 27.68 -45.60
N PRO A 8 14.31 27.40 -44.32
CA PRO A 8 13.48 26.44 -43.60
C PRO A 8 13.39 26.78 -42.11
N GLN A 9 12.33 27.46 -41.66
CA GLN A 9 12.08 27.67 -40.22
C GLN A 9 10.65 27.33 -39.77
N SER A 10 9.72 27.01 -40.68
CA SER A 10 8.32 26.75 -40.32
C SER A 10 8.00 25.30 -39.96
N ASN A 11 8.89 24.34 -40.23
CA ASN A 11 8.61 22.90 -40.05
C ASN A 11 9.06 22.33 -38.68
N GLU A 12 9.98 22.97 -37.97
CA GLU A 12 10.45 22.46 -36.66
C GLU A 12 9.45 22.77 -35.54
N THR A 13 8.85 23.97 -35.57
CA THR A 13 7.94 24.44 -34.51
C THR A 13 6.61 23.68 -34.48
N SER A 14 6.15 23.18 -35.63
CA SER A 14 4.94 22.34 -35.73
C SER A 14 5.16 20.93 -35.20
N ASN A 15 6.35 20.34 -35.39
CA ASN A 15 6.67 19.00 -34.91
C ASN A 15 6.87 18.96 -33.39
N GLU A 16 7.51 19.97 -32.81
CA GLU A 16 7.66 20.07 -31.34
C GLU A 16 6.32 20.25 -30.64
N SER A 17 5.42 21.06 -31.22
CA SER A 17 4.08 21.29 -30.68
C SER A 17 3.20 20.03 -30.72
N GLN A 18 3.31 19.24 -31.80
CA GLN A 18 2.60 17.95 -31.93
C GLN A 18 3.16 16.90 -30.96
N THR A 19 4.50 16.84 -30.83
CA THR A 19 5.18 15.92 -29.91
C THR A 19 4.85 16.23 -28.45
N ALA A 20 4.79 17.53 -28.08
CA ALA A 20 4.42 17.96 -26.75
C ALA A 20 2.95 17.63 -26.42
N ALA A 21 2.03 17.83 -27.36
CA ALA A 21 0.62 17.50 -27.18
C ALA A 21 0.39 15.99 -27.05
N GLU A 22 1.07 15.18 -27.88
CA GLU A 22 1.02 13.72 -27.81
C GLU A 22 1.61 13.18 -26.49
N PHE A 23 2.72 13.76 -26.05
CA PHE A 23 3.32 13.43 -24.74
C PHE A 23 2.37 13.76 -23.58
N ILE A 24 1.79 14.97 -23.55
CA ILE A 24 0.85 15.38 -22.50
C ILE A 24 -0.35 14.43 -22.46
N HIS A 25 -0.95 14.14 -23.62
CA HIS A 25 -2.09 13.23 -23.71
C HIS A 25 -1.74 11.80 -23.24
N SER A 26 -0.57 11.30 -23.61
CA SER A 26 -0.09 9.98 -23.15
C SER A 26 0.18 9.95 -21.64
N SER A 27 0.64 11.06 -21.06
CA SER A 27 0.91 11.16 -19.61
C SER A 27 -0.37 11.21 -18.79
N GLU A 28 -1.37 11.99 -19.23
CA GLU A 28 -2.66 12.10 -18.57
C GLU A 28 -3.45 10.78 -18.62
N THR A 29 -3.42 10.08 -19.75
CA THR A 29 -4.08 8.78 -19.90
C THR A 29 -3.44 7.71 -19.03
N ASN A 30 -2.11 7.69 -18.92
CA ASN A 30 -1.41 6.76 -18.04
C ASN A 30 -1.71 7.04 -16.55
N ASP A 31 -1.72 8.31 -16.13
CA ASP A 31 -2.05 8.70 -14.77
C ASP A 31 -3.49 8.32 -14.38
N GLN A 32 -4.44 8.51 -15.30
CA GLN A 32 -5.84 8.11 -15.10
C GLN A 32 -5.96 6.59 -14.96
N TYR A 33 -5.28 5.83 -15.82
CA TYR A 33 -5.25 4.38 -15.75
C TYR A 33 -4.61 3.87 -14.45
N GLU A 34 -3.49 4.44 -14.03
CA GLU A 34 -2.86 4.07 -12.75
C GLU A 34 -3.79 4.34 -11.56
N GLN A 35 -4.49 5.47 -11.58
CA GLN A 35 -5.45 5.83 -10.55
C GLN A 35 -6.62 4.83 -10.51
N ALA A 36 -7.21 4.51 -11.66
CA ALA A 36 -8.30 3.54 -11.76
C ALA A 36 -7.86 2.15 -11.28
N MET A 37 -6.65 1.72 -11.65
CA MET A 37 -6.08 0.44 -11.23
C MET A 37 -5.84 0.39 -9.72
N LEU A 38 -5.31 1.47 -9.14
CA LEU A 38 -5.13 1.56 -7.69
C LEU A 38 -6.46 1.62 -6.95
N GLU A 39 -7.48 2.27 -7.51
CA GLU A 39 -8.83 2.33 -6.93
C GLU A 39 -9.48 0.94 -6.92
N ALA A 40 -9.43 0.22 -8.05
CA ALA A 40 -9.87 -1.16 -8.19
C ALA A 40 -9.16 -2.09 -7.17
N PHE A 41 -7.90 -1.83 -6.87
CA PHE A 41 -7.15 -2.58 -5.87
C PHE A 41 -7.54 -2.22 -4.42
N VAL A 42 -7.68 -0.93 -4.10
CA VAL A 42 -7.91 -0.44 -2.73
C VAL A 42 -9.35 -0.65 -2.29
N GLN A 43 -10.32 -0.46 -3.20
CA GLN A 43 -11.77 -0.57 -2.99
C GLN A 43 -12.29 0.24 -1.81
N LYS A 44 -11.64 1.38 -1.53
CA LYS A 44 -11.99 2.24 -0.40
C LYS A 44 -11.68 3.70 -0.74
N PRO A 45 -12.67 4.47 -1.25
CA PRO A 45 -12.44 5.83 -1.76
C PRO A 45 -11.89 6.76 -0.68
N SER A 46 -12.35 6.61 0.57
CA SER A 46 -11.89 7.43 1.71
C SER A 46 -10.41 7.29 2.08
N LYS A 47 -9.71 6.28 1.54
CA LYS A 47 -8.28 6.06 1.78
C LYS A 47 -7.44 6.18 0.51
N MET A 48 -8.05 6.62 -0.59
CA MET A 48 -7.39 6.64 -1.89
C MET A 48 -6.17 7.58 -1.91
N THR A 49 -6.33 8.81 -1.44
CA THR A 49 -5.24 9.80 -1.36
C THR A 49 -4.02 9.29 -0.58
N TYR A 50 -4.26 8.53 0.49
CA TYR A 50 -3.19 7.93 1.28
C TYR A 50 -2.38 6.92 0.46
N TYR A 51 -3.05 6.00 -0.24
CA TYR A 51 -2.37 4.99 -1.05
C TYR A 51 -1.74 5.59 -2.32
N GLN A 52 -2.32 6.64 -2.89
CA GLN A 52 -1.70 7.39 -4.00
C GLN A 52 -0.38 8.01 -3.56
N ASN A 53 -0.35 8.67 -2.40
CA ASN A 53 0.89 9.26 -1.88
C ASN A 53 1.93 8.20 -1.54
N ALA A 54 1.51 7.06 -0.98
CA ALA A 54 2.40 5.92 -0.73
C ALA A 54 2.97 5.34 -2.04
N LEU A 55 2.13 5.17 -3.06
CA LEU A 55 2.53 4.68 -4.38
C LEU A 55 3.55 5.62 -5.03
N LYS A 56 3.23 6.92 -5.13
CA LYS A 56 4.14 7.94 -5.67
C LYS A 56 5.50 7.94 -4.97
N LYS A 57 5.51 7.82 -3.64
CA LYS A 57 6.75 7.78 -2.85
C LYS A 57 7.57 6.51 -3.09
N MET A 58 6.92 5.36 -3.29
CA MET A 58 7.59 4.05 -3.39
C MET A 58 7.96 3.65 -4.81
N MET A 59 7.29 4.19 -5.82
CA MET A 59 7.45 3.83 -7.24
C MET A 59 8.36 4.78 -8.04
N VAL A 60 9.13 5.65 -7.38
CA VAL A 60 9.99 6.65 -8.04
C VAL A 60 10.97 6.04 -9.05
N THR A 61 11.43 4.81 -8.84
CA THR A 61 12.37 4.12 -9.74
C THR A 61 11.69 3.07 -10.64
N GLY A 62 10.35 3.08 -10.75
CA GLY A 62 9.57 2.08 -11.49
C GLY A 62 9.42 0.72 -10.80
N SER A 63 10.06 0.52 -9.63
CA SER A 63 9.92 -0.68 -8.80
C SER A 63 9.64 -0.27 -7.34
N PRO A 64 8.86 -1.06 -6.58
CA PRO A 64 8.56 -0.73 -5.19
C PRO A 64 9.81 -0.70 -4.31
N ASN A 65 10.23 0.50 -3.91
CA ASN A 65 11.30 0.69 -2.92
C ASN A 65 10.74 0.76 -1.51
N LEU A 66 11.48 0.19 -0.55
CA LEU A 66 11.15 0.31 0.86
C LEU A 66 11.32 1.76 1.30
N GLN A 67 10.19 2.44 1.49
CA GLN A 67 10.14 3.82 1.95
C GLN A 67 9.27 3.89 3.20
N TRP A 68 9.73 4.64 4.19
CA TRP A 68 8.95 4.85 5.41
C TRP A 68 7.68 5.65 5.09
N HIS A 69 6.51 5.09 5.39
CA HIS A 69 5.23 5.77 5.21
C HIS A 69 4.31 5.40 6.37
N TRP A 70 3.99 6.38 7.22
CA TRP A 70 3.32 6.12 8.49
C TRP A 70 1.85 5.70 8.31
N SER A 71 1.50 4.57 8.93
CA SER A 71 0.15 4.05 9.00
C SER A 71 -0.28 3.81 10.45
N TRP A 72 -1.28 4.56 10.90
CA TRP A 72 -1.94 4.26 12.17
C TRP A 72 -2.54 2.85 12.20
N TRP A 73 -3.03 2.36 11.07
CA TRP A 73 -3.54 1.00 10.95
C TRP A 73 -2.43 -0.05 11.01
N GLY A 74 -1.25 0.25 10.45
CA GLY A 74 -0.08 -0.61 10.59
C GLY A 74 0.45 -0.65 12.03
N PHE A 75 0.40 0.48 12.75
CA PHE A 75 0.87 0.58 14.13
C PHE A 75 -0.01 -0.23 15.08
N PHE A 76 -1.32 0.04 15.09
CA PHE A 76 -2.25 -0.66 15.99
C PHE A 76 -2.60 -2.06 15.51
N GLY A 77 -2.77 -2.24 14.20
CA GLY A 77 -3.18 -3.52 13.62
C GLY A 77 -2.02 -4.47 13.31
N GLY A 78 -0.77 -4.00 13.25
CA GLY A 78 0.40 -4.83 13.00
C GLY A 78 0.24 -5.79 11.81
N TRP A 79 0.46 -7.07 12.07
CA TRP A 79 0.29 -8.14 11.08
C TRP A 79 -1.19 -8.36 10.68
N ILE A 80 -2.14 -8.06 11.57
CA ILE A 80 -3.59 -8.18 11.30
C ILE A 80 -4.02 -7.18 10.23
N PHE A 81 -3.42 -5.98 10.21
CA PHE A 81 -3.68 -4.99 9.16
C PHE A 81 -3.25 -5.50 7.78
N LEU A 82 -2.11 -6.19 7.69
CA LEU A 82 -1.66 -6.84 6.45
C LEU A 82 -2.61 -7.97 6.03
N LEU A 83 -3.11 -8.76 7.00
CA LEU A 83 -4.11 -9.79 6.76
C LEU A 83 -5.42 -9.21 6.22
N TYR A 84 -5.89 -8.11 6.80
CA TYR A 84 -7.08 -7.37 6.37
C TYR A 84 -6.95 -6.95 4.89
N ARG A 85 -5.76 -6.53 4.45
CA ARG A 85 -5.44 -6.14 3.07
C ARG A 85 -5.03 -7.29 2.14
N LYS A 86 -5.31 -8.54 2.55
CA LYS A 86 -5.02 -9.77 1.80
C LYS A 86 -3.53 -9.99 1.51
N ALA A 87 -2.64 -9.37 2.27
CA ALA A 87 -1.19 -9.57 2.16
C ALA A 87 -0.74 -10.72 3.06
N TYR A 88 -1.26 -11.93 2.81
CA TYR A 88 -1.14 -13.09 3.71
C TYR A 88 0.31 -13.48 4.02
N LEU A 89 1.18 -13.52 3.01
CA LEU A 89 2.57 -13.89 3.21
C LEU A 89 3.29 -12.85 4.09
N ALA A 90 3.07 -11.55 3.84
CA ALA A 90 3.63 -10.49 4.66
C ALA A 90 3.07 -10.53 6.09
N ALA A 91 1.77 -10.80 6.25
CA ALA A 91 1.13 -10.97 7.56
C ALA A 91 1.77 -12.12 8.35
N LEU A 92 1.98 -13.28 7.71
CA LEU A 92 2.61 -14.43 8.36
C LEU A 92 4.05 -14.13 8.80
N VAL A 93 4.87 -13.58 7.90
CA VAL A 93 6.26 -13.24 8.21
C VAL A 93 6.34 -12.22 9.34
N THR A 94 5.54 -11.15 9.27
CA THR A 94 5.52 -10.10 10.30
C THR A 94 4.97 -10.61 11.64
N PHE A 95 4.01 -11.53 11.63
CA PHE A 95 3.53 -12.21 12.84
C PHE A 95 4.67 -12.97 13.53
N LEU A 96 5.41 -13.82 12.80
CA LEU A 96 6.52 -14.59 13.35
C LEU A 96 7.63 -13.69 13.90
N VAL A 97 7.97 -12.62 13.17
CA VAL A 97 8.97 -11.63 13.61
C VAL A 97 8.50 -10.90 14.88
N THR A 98 7.25 -10.44 14.91
CA THR A 98 6.71 -9.73 16.08
C THR A 98 6.63 -10.67 17.30
N PHE A 99 6.25 -11.93 17.09
CA PHE A 99 6.24 -12.95 18.12
C PHE A 99 7.65 -13.19 18.68
N ALA A 100 8.66 -13.36 17.83
CA ALA A 100 10.04 -13.53 18.27
C ALA A 100 10.58 -12.30 19.03
N ILE A 101 10.23 -11.09 18.59
CA ILE A 101 10.67 -9.85 19.23
C ILE A 101 9.94 -9.60 20.57
N SER A 102 8.76 -10.21 20.79
CA SER A 102 8.00 -10.06 22.03
C SER A 102 8.71 -10.58 23.29
N PHE A 103 9.73 -11.45 23.12
CA PHE A 103 10.58 -11.92 24.22
C PHE A 103 11.61 -10.87 24.67
N ILE A 104 11.80 -9.79 23.91
CA ILE A 104 12.71 -8.69 24.23
C ILE A 104 11.93 -7.59 24.97
N PRO A 105 12.43 -7.04 26.09
CA PRO A 105 11.78 -5.90 26.74
C PRO A 105 11.63 -4.73 25.77
N PHE A 106 10.43 -4.13 25.72
CA PHE A 106 10.03 -3.10 24.76
C PHE A 106 10.00 -3.52 23.28
N GLY A 107 10.34 -4.78 22.96
CA GLY A 107 10.39 -5.29 21.59
C GLY A 107 9.05 -5.15 20.88
N THR A 108 7.93 -5.40 21.57
CA THR A 108 6.59 -5.25 21.02
C THR A 108 6.31 -3.82 20.54
N ILE A 109 6.72 -2.80 21.29
CA ILE A 109 6.52 -1.39 20.92
C ILE A 109 7.38 -1.04 19.70
N VAL A 110 8.65 -1.47 19.69
CA VAL A 110 9.55 -1.28 18.54
C VAL A 110 8.96 -1.95 17.30
N GLY A 111 8.45 -3.17 17.43
CA GLY A 111 7.76 -3.90 16.36
C GLY A 111 6.54 -3.16 15.82
N MET A 112 5.70 -2.59 16.71
CA MET A 112 4.54 -1.78 16.32
C MET A 112 4.96 -0.53 15.55
N VAL A 113 5.98 0.20 16.00
CA VAL A 113 6.49 1.40 15.30
C VAL A 113 7.00 1.03 13.91
N VAL A 114 7.84 -0.02 13.82
CA VAL A 114 8.38 -0.51 12.54
C VAL A 114 7.24 -0.90 11.60
N LEU A 115 6.28 -1.72 12.07
CA LEU A 115 5.11 -2.12 11.26
C LEU A 115 4.24 -0.94 10.85
N GLY A 116 4.09 0.07 11.71
CA GLY A 116 3.42 1.33 11.38
C GLY A 116 4.04 2.02 10.17
N GLY A 117 5.37 1.99 10.05
CA GLY A 117 6.08 2.62 8.92
C GLY A 117 6.21 1.75 7.66
N ILE A 118 6.29 0.43 7.79
CA ILE A 118 6.57 -0.48 6.66
C ILE A 118 5.34 -1.24 6.13
N ALA A 119 4.22 -1.30 6.88
CA ALA A 119 3.04 -2.02 6.40
C ALA A 119 2.51 -1.50 5.05
N PRO A 120 2.49 -0.18 4.76
CA PRO A 120 2.07 0.32 3.45
C PRO A 120 2.95 -0.16 2.32
N PHE A 121 4.25 -0.35 2.56
CA PHE A 121 5.16 -0.89 1.56
C PHE A 121 4.75 -2.30 1.11
N PHE A 122 4.38 -3.19 2.03
CA PHE A 122 3.91 -4.52 1.65
C PHE A 122 2.63 -4.49 0.81
N ILE A 123 1.75 -3.53 1.08
CA ILE A 123 0.51 -3.33 0.32
C ILE A 123 0.82 -2.83 -1.10
N ILE A 124 1.70 -1.84 -1.23
CA ILE A 124 2.12 -1.30 -2.54
C ILE A 124 2.92 -2.33 -3.34
N LYS A 125 3.81 -3.09 -2.69
CA LYS A 125 4.54 -4.19 -3.33
C LYS A 125 3.59 -5.26 -3.88
N ARG A 126 2.55 -5.61 -3.12
CA ARG A 126 1.49 -6.53 -3.59
C ARG A 126 0.72 -5.94 -4.77
N TYR A 127 0.35 -4.66 -4.70
CA TYR A 127 -0.31 -3.97 -5.80
C TYR A 127 0.51 -4.03 -7.08
N ALA A 128 1.78 -3.63 -7.04
CA ALA A 128 2.66 -3.61 -8.20
C ALA A 128 2.83 -5.01 -8.82
N MET A 129 2.99 -6.03 -7.97
CA MET A 129 3.08 -7.43 -8.41
C MET A 129 1.79 -7.91 -9.09
N LEU A 130 0.62 -7.57 -8.56
CA LEU A 130 -0.67 -7.93 -9.17
C LEU A 130 -0.93 -7.16 -10.45
N LYS A 131 -0.60 -5.86 -10.49
CA LYS A 131 -0.71 -5.00 -11.69
C LYS A 131 0.06 -5.64 -12.84
N GLN A 132 1.34 -5.96 -12.62
CA GLN A 132 2.18 -6.61 -13.61
C GLN A 132 1.60 -7.96 -14.09
N GLN A 133 1.11 -8.80 -13.18
CA GLN A 133 0.51 -10.09 -13.55
C GLN A 133 -0.76 -9.95 -14.38
N ILE A 134 -1.60 -8.96 -14.06
CA ILE A 134 -2.86 -8.68 -14.75
C ILE A 134 -2.57 -8.08 -16.12
N GLU A 135 -1.64 -7.13 -16.23
CA GLU A 135 -1.23 -6.52 -17.49
C GLU A 135 -0.61 -7.52 -18.46
N ASN A 136 0.09 -8.53 -17.95
CA ASN A 136 0.64 -9.61 -18.76
C ASN A 136 -0.40 -10.66 -19.18
N ARG A 137 -1.58 -10.70 -18.54
CA ARG A 137 -2.60 -11.73 -18.76
C ARG A 137 -3.77 -11.26 -19.63
N TYR A 138 -4.15 -10.00 -19.51
CA TYR A 138 -5.33 -9.44 -20.17
C TYR A 138 -4.91 -8.35 -21.15
N GLU A 139 -5.58 -8.26 -22.28
CA GLU A 139 -5.26 -7.28 -23.32
C GLU A 139 -6.02 -5.97 -23.07
N THR A 140 -7.31 -6.07 -22.76
CA THR A 140 -8.20 -4.91 -22.63
C THR A 140 -8.12 -4.26 -21.25
N GLU A 141 -8.30 -2.94 -21.18
CA GLU A 141 -8.32 -2.19 -19.93
C GLU A 141 -9.46 -2.63 -19.00
N GLU A 142 -10.65 -2.87 -19.55
CA GLU A 142 -11.83 -3.28 -18.80
C GLU A 142 -11.62 -4.62 -18.08
N GLU A 143 -11.03 -5.61 -18.77
CA GLU A 143 -10.69 -6.90 -18.16
C GLU A 143 -9.63 -6.75 -17.07
N LYS A 144 -8.62 -5.88 -17.28
CA LYS A 144 -7.59 -5.61 -16.27
C LYS A 144 -8.19 -5.01 -15.00
N LEU A 145 -9.07 -4.00 -15.13
CA LEU A 145 -9.73 -3.35 -14.00
C LEU A 145 -10.70 -4.30 -13.28
N SER A 146 -11.44 -5.11 -14.02
CA SER A 146 -12.34 -6.14 -13.46
C SER A 146 -11.55 -7.19 -12.68
N ALA A 147 -10.44 -7.70 -13.24
CA ALA A 147 -9.56 -8.64 -12.57
C ALA A 147 -8.94 -8.04 -11.29
N MET A 148 -8.48 -6.79 -11.35
CA MET A 148 -7.93 -6.10 -10.17
C MET A 148 -8.99 -5.92 -9.08
N THR A 149 -10.21 -5.58 -9.45
CA THR A 149 -11.35 -5.47 -8.53
C THR A 149 -11.68 -6.82 -7.88
N LYS A 150 -11.55 -7.93 -8.61
CA LYS A 150 -11.82 -9.26 -8.05
C LYS A 150 -10.76 -9.70 -7.02
N ILE A 151 -9.49 -9.40 -7.28
CA ILE A 151 -8.35 -9.91 -6.49
C ILE A 151 -7.94 -8.92 -5.37
N GLY A 152 -8.22 -7.63 -5.57
CA GLY A 152 -7.99 -6.55 -4.63
C GLY A 152 -8.90 -6.57 -3.40
N GLY A 153 -9.05 -5.40 -2.78
CA GLY A 153 -9.94 -5.16 -1.66
C GLY A 153 -9.42 -5.68 -0.32
N PHE A 154 -10.36 -5.99 0.57
CA PHE A 154 -10.10 -6.34 1.97
C PHE A 154 -11.11 -7.34 2.50
N HIS A 155 -10.80 -7.97 3.64
CA HIS A 155 -11.71 -8.89 4.31
C HIS A 155 -12.37 -8.24 5.52
N ASN A 156 -13.66 -7.93 5.43
CA ASN A 156 -14.44 -7.33 6.53
C ASN A 156 -14.39 -8.14 7.83
N TRP A 157 -14.44 -9.48 7.74
CA TRP A 157 -14.40 -10.35 8.91
C TRP A 157 -13.12 -10.19 9.74
N VAL A 158 -12.00 -9.80 9.10
CA VAL A 158 -10.72 -9.60 9.80
C VAL A 158 -10.81 -8.42 10.76
N ALA A 159 -11.58 -7.38 10.44
CA ALA A 159 -11.77 -6.25 11.36
C ALA A 159 -12.51 -6.67 12.64
N TRP A 160 -13.54 -7.52 12.50
CA TRP A 160 -14.25 -8.09 13.64
C TRP A 160 -13.37 -9.04 14.46
N ALA A 161 -12.64 -9.93 13.78
CA ALA A 161 -11.70 -10.83 14.44
C ALA A 161 -10.61 -10.07 15.22
N ALA A 162 -10.09 -8.98 14.65
CA ALA A 162 -9.14 -8.09 15.31
C ALA A 162 -9.76 -7.48 16.58
N GLY A 163 -10.98 -6.93 16.47
CA GLY A 163 -11.69 -6.32 17.60
C GLY A 163 -11.88 -7.30 18.76
N ILE A 164 -12.31 -8.54 18.47
CA ILE A 164 -12.46 -9.60 19.48
C ILE A 164 -11.11 -9.96 20.09
N PHE A 165 -10.08 -10.14 19.27
CA PHE A 165 -8.74 -10.49 19.75
C PHE A 165 -8.17 -9.45 20.72
N TYR A 166 -8.25 -8.17 20.37
CA TYR A 166 -7.78 -7.09 21.26
C TYR A 166 -8.65 -6.95 22.51
N ALA A 167 -9.97 -7.14 22.42
CA ALA A 167 -10.85 -7.13 23.58
C ALA A 167 -10.50 -8.25 24.58
N LEU A 168 -10.21 -9.45 24.09
CA LEU A 168 -9.77 -10.58 24.92
C LEU A 168 -8.39 -10.32 25.55
N LEU A 169 -7.46 -9.73 24.80
CA LEU A 169 -6.15 -9.33 25.35
C LEU A 169 -6.30 -8.34 26.50
N VAL A 170 -7.10 -7.28 26.32
CA VAL A 170 -7.35 -6.29 27.38
C VAL A 170 -8.02 -6.94 28.58
N LEU A 171 -9.04 -7.79 28.36
CA LEU A 171 -9.71 -8.49 29.45
C LEU A 171 -8.76 -9.42 30.22
N GLY A 172 -7.89 -10.15 29.52
CA GLY A 172 -6.86 -10.99 30.14
C GLY A 172 -5.89 -10.17 31.01
N LEU A 173 -5.42 -9.02 30.51
CA LEU A 173 -4.55 -8.12 31.29
C LEU A 173 -5.26 -7.54 32.52
N LEU A 174 -6.54 -7.19 32.41
CA LEU A 174 -7.34 -6.73 33.55
C LEU A 174 -7.51 -7.81 34.60
N VAL A 175 -7.79 -9.06 34.20
CA VAL A 175 -7.89 -10.19 35.14
C VAL A 175 -6.56 -10.43 35.87
N ILE A 176 -5.43 -10.41 35.15
CA ILE A 176 -4.10 -10.56 35.77
C ILE A 176 -3.82 -9.42 36.76
N SER A 177 -4.23 -8.19 36.43
CA SER A 177 -4.03 -7.02 37.31
C SER A 177 -4.89 -7.07 38.58
N ILE A 178 -6.06 -7.73 38.54
CA ILE A 178 -6.94 -7.94 39.70
C ILE A 178 -6.45 -9.13 40.54
N VAL A 179 -5.98 -10.19 39.89
CA VAL A 179 -5.43 -11.39 40.52
C VAL A 179 -3.93 -11.19 40.74
N ASP A 180 -3.54 -10.11 41.42
CA ASP A 180 -2.18 -9.94 41.89
C ASP A 180 -2.05 -10.56 43.29
N PRO A 181 -1.35 -11.71 43.44
CA PRO A 181 -1.24 -12.42 44.72
C PRO A 181 -0.42 -11.66 45.77
N SER A 182 0.24 -10.56 45.41
CA SER A 182 0.93 -9.67 46.36
C SER A 182 -0.01 -9.01 47.38
N SER A 183 -1.31 -8.95 47.10
CA SER A 183 -2.34 -8.44 48.03
C SER A 183 -2.70 -9.39 49.18
N LEU A 184 -2.26 -10.66 49.14
CA LEU A 184 -2.60 -11.69 50.13
C LEU A 184 -1.56 -11.87 51.26
N HIS A 185 -0.42 -11.18 51.20
CA HIS A 185 0.67 -11.33 52.20
C HIS A 185 0.73 -10.20 53.24
N HIS A 186 -0.29 -9.34 53.30
CA HIS A 186 -0.43 -8.30 54.33
C HIS A 186 -1.60 -8.60 55.27
N HIS A 187 -1.61 -9.75 55.94
CA HIS A 187 -2.46 -10.02 57.10
C HIS A 187 -1.73 -10.91 58.11
#